data_AF-A0A2V7L8M9-F1
#
_entry.id   AF-A0A2V7L8M9-F1
#
_cell.length_a   1.000
_cell.length_b   1.000
_cell.length_c   1.000
_cell.angle_alpha   90.00
_cell.angle_beta   90.00
_cell.angle_gamma   90.00
#
_symmetry.space_group_name_H-M   'P 1'
#
loop_
_entity.id
_entity.type
_entity.pdbx_description
1 polymer ?
#
loop_
_entity_poly.entity_id
_entity_poly.type
_entity_poly.pdbx_seq_one_letter_code
_entity_poly.pdbx_strand_id
1 'polypeptide(L)' 'MCFALDGGVWLHRHTLRGEPMVHLVSSDKERLLALGPTLRLEPAWLQYKPLKDPRTGARVPAWHWDVLGWRLERL' A
#
# COMPACT_ATOMS: atom_id res chain seq x y z
N MET A 1 -0.25 4.76 9.42
CA MET A 1 -1.60 5.10 8.94
C MET A 1 -1.81 6.61 8.68
N CYS A 2 -1.71 7.53 9.66
CA CYS A 2 -1.93 8.97 9.41
C CYS A 2 -1.03 9.55 8.31
N PHE A 3 0.27 9.21 8.31
CA PHE A 3 1.18 9.62 7.24
C PHE A 3 0.69 9.21 5.83
N ALA A 4 0.13 8.01 5.70
CA ALA A 4 -0.45 7.54 4.44
C ALA A 4 -1.73 8.29 4.06
N LEU A 5 -2.55 8.63 5.06
CA LEU A 5 -3.77 9.41 4.88
C LEU A 5 -3.48 10.86 4.45
N ASP A 6 -2.33 11.39 4.84
CA ASP A 6 -1.86 12.72 4.47
C ASP A 6 -1.12 12.73 3.11
N GLY A 7 -1.27 11.66 2.32
CA GLY A 7 -0.68 11.51 0.99
C GLY A 7 0.76 10.99 0.98
N GLY A 8 1.33 10.66 2.14
CA GLY A 8 2.60 9.94 2.23
C GLY A 8 2.50 8.50 1.75
N VAL A 9 3.62 7.88 1.39
CA VAL A 9 3.65 6.42 1.13
C VAL A 9 4.12 5.74 2.39
N TRP A 10 3.27 4.88 2.95
CA TRP A 10 3.65 4.05 4.09
C TRP A 10 3.91 2.62 3.63
N LEU A 11 5.15 2.16 3.86
CA LEU A 11 5.57 0.78 3.68
C LEU A 11 5.62 0.12 5.05
N HIS A 12 4.95 -1.03 5.20
CA HIS A 12 5.19 -1.91 6.33
C HIS A 12 5.41 -3.35 5.88
N ARG A 13 6.31 -4.05 6.58
CA ARG A 13 6.58 -5.48 6.37
C ARG A 13 5.87 -6.25 7.47
N HIS A 14 5.26 -7.37 7.13
CA HIS A 14 4.69 -8.28 8.12
C HIS A 14 4.64 -9.71 7.60
N THR A 15 4.27 -10.66 8.45
CA THR A 15 4.03 -12.05 8.06
C THR A 15 2.54 -12.28 7.97
N LEU A 16 2.06 -12.77 6.83
CA LEU A 16 0.67 -13.16 6.61
C LEU A 16 0.60 -14.67 6.38
N ARG A 17 -0.09 -15.40 7.28
CA ARG A 17 -0.23 -16.87 7.19
C ARG A 17 1.11 -17.62 7.09
N GLY A 18 2.16 -17.10 7.73
CA GLY A 18 3.51 -17.68 7.68
C GLY A 18 4.36 -17.21 6.49
N GLU A 19 3.79 -16.47 5.54
CA GLU A 19 4.51 -15.93 4.39
C GLU A 19 4.95 -14.48 4.62
N PRO A 20 6.18 -14.10 4.22
CA PRO A 20 6.60 -12.71 4.17
C PRO A 20 5.68 -11.88 3.26
N MET A 21 5.39 -10.66 3.71
CA MET A 21 4.50 -9.74 3.02
C MET A 21 4.99 -8.30 3.16
N VAL A 22 4.92 -7.54 2.07
CA VAL A 22 5.11 -6.09 2.07
C VAL A 22 3.79 -5.43 1.69
N HIS A 23 3.38 -4.49 2.53
CA HIS A 23 2.21 -3.66 2.30
C HIS A 23 2.66 -2.23 2.03
N LEU A 24 2.28 -1.70 0.88
CA LEU A 24 2.41 -0.29 0.54
C LEU A 24 1.04 0.36 0.50
N VAL A 25 0.89 1.53 1.12
CA VAL A 25 -0.39 2.25 1.15
C VAL A 25 -0.22 3.77 1.12
N SER A 26 -1.16 4.44 0.45
CA SER A 26 -1.33 5.90 0.41
C SER A 26 -2.79 6.27 0.10
N SER A 27 -3.24 7.43 0.58
CA SER A 27 -4.44 8.12 0.08
C SER A 27 -4.21 8.88 -1.23
N ASP A 28 -2.96 8.97 -1.69
CA ASP A 28 -2.56 9.55 -2.97
C ASP A 28 -2.23 8.42 -3.95
N LYS A 29 -3.20 8.11 -4.83
CA LYS A 29 -3.08 7.06 -5.86
C LYS A 29 -1.92 7.34 -6.82
N GLU A 30 -1.80 8.58 -7.28
CA GLU A 30 -0.84 8.97 -8.30
C GLU A 30 0.58 8.85 -7.77
N ARG A 31 0.79 9.18 -6.49
CA ARG A 31 2.09 8.95 -5.84
C ARG A 31 2.47 7.48 -5.76
N LEU A 32 1.53 6.57 -5.51
CA LEU A 32 1.81 5.14 -5.56
C LEU A 32 2.17 4.71 -6.98
N LEU A 33 1.37 5.09 -7.98
CA LEU A 33 1.64 4.77 -9.38
C LEU A 33 3.00 5.30 -9.85
N ALA A 34 3.39 6.50 -9.44
CA ALA A 34 4.70 7.06 -9.75
C ALA A 34 5.86 6.27 -9.10
N LEU A 35 5.64 5.70 -7.91
CA LEU A 35 6.65 4.90 -7.21
C LEU A 35 6.73 3.45 -7.74
N GLY A 36 5.64 2.95 -8.33
CA GLY A 36 5.51 1.58 -8.80
C GLY A 36 6.69 1.08 -9.63
N PRO A 37 7.12 1.79 -10.70
CA PRO A 37 8.25 1.39 -11.53
C PRO A 37 9.57 1.22 -10.75
N THR A 38 9.87 2.13 -9.82
CA THR A 38 11.09 2.07 -8.99
C THR A 38 11.10 0.84 -8.10
N LEU A 39 9.93 0.41 -7.63
CA LEU A 39 9.77 -0.76 -6.79
C LEU A 39 9.37 -2.01 -7.58
N ARG A 40 9.32 -1.97 -8.92
CA ARG A 40 8.83 -3.09 -9.76
C ARG A 40 7.42 -3.58 -9.38
N LEU A 41 6.56 -2.66 -8.96
CA LEU A 41 5.16 -2.93 -8.64
C LEU A 41 4.26 -2.57 -9.82
N GLU A 42 3.45 -3.54 -10.24
CA GLU A 42 2.54 -3.37 -11.37
C GLU A 42 1.27 -2.61 -10.96
N PRO A 43 0.82 -1.61 -11.74
CA PRO A 43 -0.45 -0.92 -11.51
C PRO A 43 -1.65 -1.87 -11.40
N ALA A 44 -1.63 -2.99 -12.15
CA ALA A 44 -2.68 -3.99 -12.13
C ALA A 44 -2.83 -4.72 -10.78
N TRP A 45 -1.83 -4.63 -9.90
CA TRP A 45 -1.90 -5.21 -8.54
C TRP A 45 -2.46 -4.24 -7.51
N LEU A 46 -2.68 -2.97 -7.88
CA LEU A 46 -3.12 -1.92 -6.98
C LEU A 46 -4.59 -2.13 -6.61
N GLN A 47 -4.88 -2.12 -5.31
CA GLN A 47 -6.21 -2.38 -4.77
C GLN A 47 -6.77 -1.11 -4.14
N TYR A 48 -8.03 -0.79 -4.42
CA TYR A 48 -8.77 0.26 -3.71
C TYR A 48 -9.38 -0.31 -2.42
N LYS A 49 -8.95 0.22 -1.27
CA LYS A 49 -9.49 -0.14 0.06
C LYS A 49 -9.47 1.10 0.94
N PRO A 50 -10.62 1.75 1.22
CA PRO A 50 -10.64 2.94 2.06
C PRO A 50 -10.09 2.68 3.47
N LEU A 51 -9.29 3.61 3.98
CA LEU A 51 -8.81 3.60 5.35
C LEU A 51 -9.74 4.40 6.26
N LYS A 52 -9.93 3.95 7.50
CA LYS A 52 -10.61 4.75 8.52
C LYS A 52 -9.62 5.75 9.12
N ASP A 53 -9.89 7.04 8.99
CA ASP A 53 -9.09 8.08 9.61
C ASP A 53 -9.31 8.07 11.13
N PRO A 54 -8.27 7.85 11.96
CA PRO A 54 -8.42 7.80 13.41
C PRO A 54 -8.70 9.17 14.03
N ARG A 55 -8.45 10.27 13.29
CA ARG A 55 -8.67 11.65 13.74
C ARG A 55 -10.14 12.05 13.64
N THR A 56 -10.85 11.53 12.64
CA THR A 56 -12.23 11.95 12.31
C THR A 56 -13.24 10.81 12.31
N GLY A 57 -12.78 9.55 12.25
CA GLY A 57 -13.61 8.37 12.10
C GLY A 57 -14.13 8.13 10.67
N ALA A 58 -13.91 9.06 9.73
CA ALA A 58 -14.36 8.96 8.35
C ALA A 58 -13.54 7.92 7.55
N ARG A 59 -14.14 7.38 6.48
CA ARG A 59 -13.41 6.54 5.51
C ARG A 59 -12.85 7.42 4.40
N VAL A 60 -11.54 7.34 4.18
CA VAL A 60 -10.79 8.10 3.19
C VAL A 60 -10.36 7.15 2.07
N PRO A 61 -10.52 7.52 0.78
CA PRO A 61 -9.96 6.77 -0.34
C PRO A 61 -8.49 6.41 -0.11
N ALA A 62 -8.14 5.15 -0.32
CA ALA A 62 -6.75 4.69 -0.21
C ALA A 62 -6.51 3.52 -1.16
N TRP A 63 -5.24 3.40 -1.58
CA TRP A 63 -4.78 2.37 -2.50
C TRP A 63 -3.63 1.60 -1.90
N HIS A 64 -3.59 0.32 -2.22
CA HIS A 64 -2.73 -0.64 -1.54
C HIS A 64 -2.06 -1.58 -2.54
N TRP A 65 -0.78 -1.85 -2.31
CA TRP A 65 -0.12 -3.04 -2.85
C TRP A 65 0.14 -4.01 -1.71
N ASP A 66 -0.58 -5.12 -1.74
CA ASP A 66 -0.36 -6.29 -0.88
C ASP A 66 0.54 -7.27 -1.64
N VAL A 67 1.84 -7.29 -1.34
CA VAL A 67 2.82 -8.13 -2.07
C VAL A 67 3.27 -9.28 -1.19
N LEU A 68 3.02 -10.52 -1.67
CA LEU A 68 3.24 -11.77 -0.94
C LEU A 68 4.12 -12.73 -1.76
N GLY A 69 4.79 -13.65 -1.05
CA GLY A 69 5.40 -14.85 -1.62
C GLY A 69 6.29 -14.58 -2.83
N TRP A 70 6.07 -15.31 -3.92
CA TRP A 70 6.88 -15.23 -5.15
C TRP A 70 6.96 -13.82 -5.78
N ARG A 71 5.99 -12.93 -5.52
CA ARG A 71 6.07 -11.55 -6.02
C ARG A 71 7.09 -10.72 -5.27
N LEU A 72 7.34 -11.02 -4.00
CA LEU A 72 8.41 -10.41 -3.21
C LEU A 72 9.79 -10.84 -3.69
N GLU A 73 9.96 -12.09 -4.09
CA GLU A 73 11.23 -12.60 -4.62
C GLU A 73 11.66 -11.90 -5.93
N ARG A 74 10.72 -11.23 -6.61
CA ARG A 74 10.95 -10.47 -7.84
C ARG A 74 11.27 -8.99 -7.62
N LEU A 75 11.08 -8.49 -6.40
CA LEU A 75 11.40 -7.12 -6.00
C LEU A 75 12.89 -7.03 -5.64
#